data_AF-A0A378LT49-F1
#
_entry.id   AF-A0A378LT49-F1
#
_cell.length_a   1.000
_cell.length_b   1.000
_cell.length_c   1.000
_cell.angle_alpha   90.00
_cell.angle_beta   90.00
_cell.angle_gamma   90.00
#
_symmetry.space_group_name_H-M   'P 1'
#
loop_
_entity.id
_entity.type
_entity.pdbx_description
1 polymer ?
#
loop_
_entity_poly.entity_id
_entity_poly.type
_entity_poly.pdbx_seq_one_letter_code
_entity_poly.pdbx_strand_id
1 'polypeptide(L)'
;MQYKITEQFARGEEKAIAEFYDLYDSRIFLAQKIADADLEKQKIIFRVYDDSELVHESNRAHISISYAKYAEGNGDLALAQLPIHLMIQSTPSTQKINIANFHIRNDAYLFVTQKCELDDRIKDNTLFFIYQEKNLIDTVSKTVVINRKKEAARYTRNENKAVFHPTPLSIRPKPPGGPSYCWIEEDDEN
;
A
#
# COMPACT_ATOMS: atom_id res chain seq x y z
N MET A 1 -5.80 -19.96 -10.90
CA MET A 1 -4.82 -19.67 -9.84
C MET A 1 -4.78 -20.86 -8.92
N GLN A 2 -3.60 -21.26 -8.45
CA GLN A 2 -3.42 -22.50 -7.68
C GLN A 2 -3.50 -22.24 -6.17
N TYR A 3 -2.85 -21.17 -5.71
CA TYR A 3 -2.79 -20.83 -4.29
C TYR A 3 -3.83 -19.78 -3.93
N LYS A 4 -4.69 -20.07 -2.97
CA LYS A 4 -5.70 -19.14 -2.47
C LYS A 4 -5.40 -18.74 -1.04
N ILE A 5 -5.46 -17.44 -0.77
CA ILE A 5 -5.28 -16.88 0.56
C ILE A 5 -6.61 -16.40 1.10
N THR A 6 -6.92 -16.82 2.32
CA THR A 6 -8.11 -16.40 3.05
C THR A 6 -7.74 -15.64 4.32
N GLU A 7 -8.67 -14.79 4.76
CA GLU A 7 -8.62 -14.15 6.06
C GLU A 7 -9.87 -14.47 6.86
N GLN A 8 -9.70 -14.58 8.17
CA GLN A 8 -10.78 -14.80 9.12
C GLN A 8 -10.53 -14.01 10.41
N PHE A 9 -11.50 -13.17 10.77
CA PHE A 9 -11.54 -12.52 12.08
C PHE A 9 -12.13 -13.48 13.13
N ALA A 10 -11.81 -13.27 14.41
CA ALA A 10 -12.21 -14.17 15.52
C ALA A 10 -13.71 -14.55 15.60
N ARG A 11 -14.61 -13.77 14.99
CA ARG A 11 -16.06 -14.05 14.88
C ARG A 11 -16.60 -13.88 13.45
N GLY A 12 -15.71 -13.76 12.47
CA GLY A 12 -16.06 -13.51 11.08
C GLY A 12 -16.10 -14.79 10.26
N GLU A 13 -16.80 -14.71 9.14
CA GLU A 13 -16.69 -15.71 8.08
C GLU A 13 -15.31 -15.65 7.44
N GLU A 14 -14.81 -16.81 7.03
CA GLU A 14 -13.59 -16.92 6.25
C GLU A 14 -13.84 -16.43 4.82
N LYS A 15 -12.96 -15.53 4.34
CA LYS A 15 -13.12 -14.90 3.02
C LYS A 15 -11.83 -14.98 2.23
N ALA A 16 -11.95 -15.29 0.94
CA ALA A 16 -10.82 -15.24 0.02
C ALA A 16 -10.44 -13.77 -0.26
N ILE A 17 -9.16 -13.45 -0.09
CA ILE A 17 -8.64 -12.10 -0.31
C ILE A 17 -7.69 -12.00 -1.49
N ALA A 18 -7.00 -13.10 -1.82
CA ALA A 18 -6.03 -13.12 -2.89
C ALA A 18 -5.86 -14.54 -3.45
N GLU A 19 -5.46 -14.61 -4.71
CA GLU A 19 -5.14 -15.84 -5.42
C GLU A 19 -3.86 -15.67 -6.22
N PHE A 20 -3.02 -16.70 -6.29
CA PHE A 20 -1.70 -16.66 -6.92
C PHE A 20 -1.44 -17.92 -7.76
N TYR A 21 -0.59 -17.78 -8.78
CA TYR A 21 -0.05 -18.94 -9.49
C TYR A 21 1.16 -19.56 -8.80
N ASP A 22 1.92 -18.78 -8.02
CA ASP A 22 3.15 -19.23 -7.37
C ASP A 22 3.03 -19.14 -5.84
N LEU A 23 3.51 -20.18 -5.15
CA LEU A 23 3.58 -20.24 -3.68
C LEU A 23 4.57 -19.21 -3.13
N TYR A 24 5.64 -18.91 -3.87
CA TYR A 24 6.58 -17.88 -3.45
C TYR A 24 5.92 -16.50 -3.39
N ASP A 25 5.13 -16.16 -4.41
CA ASP A 25 4.39 -14.90 -4.48
C ASP A 25 3.31 -14.80 -3.39
N SER A 26 2.60 -15.90 -3.13
CA SER A 26 1.61 -15.95 -2.06
C SER A 26 2.24 -15.72 -0.68
N ARG A 27 3.45 -16.24 -0.44
CA ARG A 27 4.21 -16.02 0.80
C ARG A 27 4.67 -14.58 0.96
N ILE A 28 5.12 -13.91 -0.11
CA ILE A 28 5.49 -12.49 -0.07
C ILE A 28 4.30 -11.66 0.40
N PHE A 29 3.13 -11.88 -0.22
CA PHE A 29 1.92 -11.15 0.14
C PHE A 29 1.48 -11.45 1.58
N LEU A 30 1.45 -12.73 1.95
CA LEU A 30 1.04 -13.16 3.28
C LEU A 30 1.91 -12.56 4.38
N ALA A 31 3.23 -12.57 4.20
CA ALA A 31 4.17 -12.03 5.19
C ALA A 31 3.89 -10.55 5.48
N GLN A 32 3.58 -9.77 4.43
CA GLN A 32 3.23 -8.36 4.60
C GLN A 32 1.88 -8.19 5.30
N LYS A 33 0.85 -8.97 4.93
CA LYS A 33 -0.46 -8.91 5.60
C LYS A 33 -0.39 -9.25 7.09
N ILE A 34 0.45 -10.22 7.45
CA ILE A 34 0.71 -10.56 8.86
C ILE A 34 1.38 -9.38 9.58
N ALA A 35 2.39 -8.76 8.96
CA ALA A 35 3.07 -7.61 9.54
C ALA A 35 2.13 -6.41 9.74
N ASP A 36 1.25 -6.13 8.77
CA ASP A 36 0.26 -5.05 8.86
C ASP A 36 -0.78 -5.35 9.96
N ALA A 37 -1.27 -6.60 10.05
CA ALA A 37 -2.19 -7.01 11.09
C ALA A 37 -1.56 -6.91 12.50
N ASP A 38 -0.29 -7.26 12.64
CA ASP A 38 0.44 -7.12 13.91
C ASP A 38 0.61 -5.65 14.31
N LEU A 39 0.92 -4.78 13.34
CA LEU A 39 1.05 -3.33 13.55
C LEU A 39 -0.29 -2.73 14.03
N GLU A 40 -1.39 -3.15 13.41
CA GLU A 40 -2.76 -2.72 13.74
C GLU A 40 -3.36 -3.46 14.95
N LYS A 41 -2.62 -4.41 15.54
CA LYS A 41 -3.05 -5.28 16.65
C LYS A 41 -4.34 -6.05 16.34
N GLN A 42 -4.54 -6.39 15.06
CA GLN A 42 -5.70 -7.13 14.59
C GLN A 42 -5.51 -8.63 14.83
N LYS A 43 -6.59 -9.28 15.27
CA LYS A 43 -6.63 -10.72 15.53
C LYS A 43 -7.24 -11.43 14.33
N ILE A 44 -6.38 -11.74 13.36
CA ILE A 44 -6.76 -12.38 12.09
C ILE A 44 -6.05 -13.72 11.97
N ILE A 45 -6.78 -14.72 11.49
CA ILE A 45 -6.24 -15.98 11.03
C ILE A 45 -6.10 -15.88 9.51
N PHE A 46 -4.89 -16.10 9.00
CA PHE A 46 -4.67 -16.21 7.57
C PHE A 46 -4.40 -17.67 7.20
N ARG A 47 -4.99 -18.13 6.10
CA ARG A 47 -4.74 -19.48 5.57
C ARG A 47 -4.35 -19.41 4.11
N VAL A 48 -3.53 -20.37 3.70
CA VAL A 48 -3.15 -20.60 2.31
C VAL A 48 -3.57 -22.01 1.93
N TYR A 49 -4.40 -22.10 0.90
CA TYR A 49 -4.85 -23.34 0.30
C TYR A 49 -4.17 -23.55 -1.05
N ASP A 50 -3.77 -24.77 -1.35
CA ASP A 50 -3.42 -25.24 -2.70
C ASP A 50 -4.59 -26.08 -3.20
N ASP A 51 -5.36 -25.52 -4.13
CA ASP A 51 -6.72 -25.98 -4.43
C ASP A 51 -7.53 -26.15 -3.13
N SER A 52 -7.78 -27.38 -2.68
CA SER A 52 -8.56 -27.67 -1.47
C SER A 52 -7.72 -28.01 -0.24
N GLU A 53 -6.40 -28.14 -0.38
CA GLU A 53 -5.53 -28.57 0.71
C GLU A 53 -4.95 -27.37 1.45
N LEU A 54 -5.09 -27.36 2.79
CA LEU A 54 -4.47 -26.36 3.63
C LEU A 54 -2.96 -26.56 3.67
N VAL A 55 -2.20 -25.62 3.09
CA VAL A 55 -0.74 -25.67 3.04
C VAL A 55 -0.12 -24.88 4.18
N HIS A 56 -0.76 -23.79 4.60
CA HIS A 56 -0.23 -22.92 5.65
C HIS A 56 -1.35 -22.23 6.43
N GLU A 57 -1.24 -22.23 7.76
CA GLU A 57 -2.09 -21.45 8.66
C GLU A 57 -1.22 -20.54 9.53
N SER A 58 -1.63 -19.28 9.65
CA SER A 58 -1.07 -18.28 10.55
C SER A 58 -2.13 -17.84 11.56
N ASN A 59 -2.04 -18.36 12.79
CA ASN A 59 -2.92 -18.03 13.92
C ASN A 59 -2.10 -17.62 15.16
N ARG A 60 -1.41 -16.47 15.10
CA ARG A 60 -0.55 -16.00 16.20
C ARG A 60 -1.29 -15.75 17.51
N ALA A 61 -2.56 -15.35 17.43
CA ALA A 61 -3.36 -15.04 18.59
C ALA A 61 -3.99 -16.29 19.25
N HIS A 62 -3.66 -17.49 18.78
CA HIS A 62 -4.21 -18.77 19.26
C HIS A 62 -5.73 -18.72 19.40
N ILE A 63 -6.38 -18.11 18.42
CA ILE A 63 -7.81 -17.90 18.43
C ILE A 63 -8.45 -19.28 18.25
N SER A 64 -9.08 -19.78 19.31
CA SER A 64 -9.94 -20.95 19.26
C SER A 64 -11.38 -20.48 19.14
N ILE A 65 -12.06 -20.92 18.08
CA ILE A 65 -13.43 -20.50 17.81
C ILE A 65 -14.31 -21.74 17.93
N SER A 66 -15.01 -21.87 19.06
CA SER A 66 -15.85 -23.04 19.41
C SER A 66 -16.99 -23.33 18.43
N TYR A 67 -17.31 -22.37 17.55
CA TYR A 67 -18.38 -22.43 16.53
C TYR A 67 -17.93 -21.88 15.18
N ALA A 68 -16.63 -21.88 14.89
CA ALA A 68 -16.17 -21.41 13.58
C ALA A 68 -16.64 -22.36 12.49
N LYS A 69 -17.27 -21.79 11.46
CA LYS A 69 -17.35 -22.43 10.15
C LYS A 69 -16.04 -22.15 9.45
N TYR A 70 -15.09 -23.06 9.60
CA TYR A 70 -13.88 -23.08 8.78
C TYR A 70 -14.26 -23.57 7.39
N ALA A 71 -13.63 -23.04 6.35
CA ALA A 71 -13.71 -23.67 5.04
C ALA A 71 -12.95 -25.01 5.10
N GLU A 72 -13.63 -26.12 4.86
CA GLU A 72 -13.01 -27.45 4.74
C GLU A 72 -12.26 -27.61 3.40
N GLY A 73 -12.33 -26.59 2.53
CA GLY A 73 -11.58 -26.48 1.28
C GLY A 73 -12.14 -25.41 0.36
N ASN A 74 -11.73 -25.42 -0.91
CA ASN A 74 -12.13 -24.44 -1.90
C ASN A 74 -13.65 -24.40 -2.18
N GLY A 75 -14.38 -25.48 -1.87
CA GLY A 75 -15.82 -25.60 -2.12
C GLY A 75 -16.70 -24.79 -1.16
N ASP A 76 -16.21 -24.48 0.04
CA ASP A 76 -16.95 -23.71 1.06
C ASP A 76 -16.72 -22.20 0.95
N LEU A 77 -15.60 -21.82 0.32
CA LEU A 77 -15.31 -20.44 0.01
C LEU A 77 -16.24 -20.02 -1.13
N ALA A 78 -17.03 -18.96 -0.93
CA ALA A 78 -17.82 -18.39 -2.01
C ALA A 78 -16.90 -18.24 -3.24
N LEU A 79 -17.31 -18.80 -4.38
CA LEU A 79 -16.66 -18.71 -5.69
C LEU A 79 -16.67 -17.27 -6.24
N ALA A 80 -16.49 -16.29 -5.37
CA ALA A 80 -16.40 -14.89 -5.70
C ALA A 80 -15.10 -14.70 -6.48
N GLN A 81 -15.25 -14.57 -7.78
CA GLN A 81 -14.16 -14.19 -8.66
C GLN A 81 -13.59 -12.85 -8.16
N LEU A 82 -12.31 -12.87 -7.78
CA LEU A 82 -11.63 -11.70 -7.27
C LEU A 82 -11.55 -10.63 -8.39
N PRO A 83 -12.09 -9.42 -8.18
CA PRO A 83 -12.31 -8.45 -9.27
C PRO A 83 -11.03 -7.77 -9.75
N ILE A 84 -9.95 -7.78 -8.96
CA ILE A 84 -8.69 -7.15 -9.33
C ILE A 84 -7.75 -8.20 -9.89
N HIS A 85 -7.28 -8.02 -11.12
CA HIS A 85 -6.36 -8.93 -11.79
C HIS A 85 -5.01 -8.26 -12.02
N LEU A 86 -3.94 -8.90 -11.56
CA LEU A 86 -2.58 -8.43 -11.75
C LEU A 86 -1.88 -9.26 -12.82
N MET A 87 -1.49 -8.60 -13.90
CA MET A 87 -0.73 -9.22 -14.98
C MET A 87 0.69 -8.68 -15.02
N ILE A 88 1.63 -9.54 -15.40
CA ILE A 88 3.03 -9.19 -15.61
C ILE A 88 3.40 -9.35 -17.09
N GLN A 89 4.25 -8.45 -17.57
CA GLN A 89 4.90 -8.56 -18.86
C GLN A 89 6.40 -8.32 -18.69
N SER A 90 7.20 -9.31 -19.07
CA SER A 90 8.66 -9.21 -19.05
C SER A 90 9.17 -8.96 -20.47
N THR A 91 9.95 -7.91 -20.68
CA THR A 91 10.56 -7.67 -21.99
C THR A 91 11.62 -8.75 -22.28
N PRO A 92 11.61 -9.39 -23.47
CA PRO A 92 10.97 -8.95 -24.72
C PRO A 92 9.60 -9.58 -25.05
N SER A 93 8.96 -10.32 -24.14
CA SER A 93 7.66 -10.93 -24.45
C SER A 93 6.55 -9.88 -24.58
N THR A 94 5.67 -10.06 -25.57
CA THR A 94 4.41 -9.31 -25.71
C THR A 94 3.28 -9.94 -24.90
N GLN A 95 3.50 -11.14 -24.37
CA GLN A 95 2.50 -11.88 -23.62
C GLN A 95 2.39 -11.34 -22.20
N LYS A 96 1.15 -10.98 -21.83
CA LYS A 96 0.78 -10.67 -20.46
C LYS A 96 0.35 -11.96 -19.77
N ILE A 97 0.96 -12.26 -18.64
CA ILE A 97 0.65 -13.44 -17.84
C ILE A 97 -0.03 -12.96 -16.57
N ASN A 98 -1.21 -13.47 -16.26
CA ASN A 98 -1.83 -13.21 -14.97
C ASN A 98 -0.98 -13.89 -13.89
N ILE A 99 -0.65 -13.19 -12.80
CA ILE A 99 0.16 -13.71 -11.69
C ILE A 99 -0.59 -13.78 -10.37
N ALA A 100 -1.55 -12.88 -10.17
CA ALA A 100 -2.33 -12.80 -8.95
C ALA A 100 -3.68 -12.12 -9.15
N ASN A 101 -4.68 -12.50 -8.37
CA ASN A 101 -5.96 -11.79 -8.27
C ASN A 101 -6.20 -11.34 -6.83
N PHE A 102 -6.91 -10.24 -6.64
CA PHE A 102 -7.16 -9.64 -5.32
C PHE A 102 -8.61 -9.19 -5.15
N HIS A 103 -9.08 -9.24 -3.91
CA HIS A 103 -10.39 -8.70 -3.55
C HIS A 103 -10.39 -7.16 -3.62
N ILE A 104 -9.29 -6.54 -3.16
CA ILE A 104 -9.18 -5.08 -3.00
C ILE A 104 -7.97 -4.57 -3.79
N ARG A 105 -8.12 -3.38 -4.38
CA ARG A 105 -7.07 -2.70 -5.17
C ARG A 105 -5.79 -2.44 -4.37
N ASN A 106 -5.92 -2.07 -3.09
CA ASN A 106 -4.78 -1.76 -2.24
C ASN A 106 -3.88 -2.98 -2.02
N ASP A 107 -4.47 -4.18 -1.89
CA ASP A 107 -3.71 -5.42 -1.75
C ASP A 107 -2.87 -5.72 -3.02
N ALA A 108 -3.39 -5.42 -4.21
CA ALA A 108 -2.63 -5.53 -5.45
C ALA A 108 -1.42 -4.59 -5.48
N TYR A 109 -1.60 -3.32 -5.08
CA TYR A 109 -0.49 -2.37 -4.99
C TYR A 109 0.53 -2.76 -3.93
N LEU A 110 0.07 -3.25 -2.77
CA LEU A 110 0.91 -3.76 -1.70
C LEU A 110 1.79 -4.90 -2.22
N PHE A 111 1.19 -5.88 -2.88
CA PHE A 111 1.91 -7.00 -3.47
C PHE A 111 2.92 -6.58 -4.54
N VAL A 112 2.53 -5.73 -5.50
CA VAL A 112 3.46 -5.23 -6.54
C VAL A 112 4.66 -4.53 -5.92
N THR A 113 4.41 -3.74 -4.88
CA THR A 113 5.46 -3.02 -4.16
C THR A 113 6.44 -4.00 -3.52
N GLN A 114 5.94 -4.98 -2.77
CA GLN A 114 6.77 -5.98 -2.09
C GLN A 114 7.52 -6.88 -3.07
N LYS A 115 6.85 -7.32 -4.15
CA LYS A 115 7.49 -8.14 -5.19
C LYS A 115 8.63 -7.40 -5.87
N CYS A 116 8.48 -6.10 -6.15
CA CYS A 116 9.57 -5.31 -6.73
C CYS A 116 10.79 -5.19 -5.79
N GLU A 117 10.60 -5.30 -4.47
CA GLU A 117 11.65 -5.17 -3.46
C GLU A 117 12.33 -6.49 -3.12
N LEU A 118 11.57 -7.57 -3.03
CA LEU A 118 12.04 -8.86 -2.55
C LEU A 118 12.43 -9.82 -3.68
N ASP A 119 11.88 -9.65 -4.89
CA ASP A 119 12.13 -10.53 -6.02
C ASP A 119 13.16 -9.94 -6.99
N ASP A 120 14.40 -10.42 -6.88
CA ASP A 120 15.53 -10.04 -7.74
C ASP A 120 15.32 -10.43 -9.21
N ARG A 121 14.37 -11.32 -9.51
CA ARG A 121 14.05 -11.72 -10.90
C ARG A 121 13.34 -10.60 -11.66
N ILE A 122 12.76 -9.63 -10.93
CA ILE A 122 12.06 -8.49 -11.51
C ILE A 122 13.06 -7.44 -11.98
N LYS A 123 13.20 -7.37 -13.31
CA LYS A 123 13.98 -6.34 -14.01
C LYS A 123 13.21 -5.01 -14.04
N ASP A 124 13.95 -3.91 -14.20
CA ASP A 124 13.37 -2.56 -14.28
C ASP A 124 12.36 -2.37 -15.42
N ASN A 125 12.56 -3.12 -16.51
CA ASN A 125 11.75 -3.08 -17.71
C ASN A 125 10.48 -3.96 -17.60
N THR A 126 10.28 -4.62 -16.46
CA THR A 126 9.11 -5.45 -16.20
C THR A 126 7.93 -4.55 -15.89
N LEU A 127 6.82 -4.78 -16.58
CA LEU A 127 5.59 -4.02 -16.41
C LEU A 127 4.54 -4.87 -15.70
N PHE A 128 3.96 -4.28 -14.66
CA PHE A 128 2.80 -4.79 -13.95
C PHE A 128 1.58 -4.02 -14.42
N PHE A 129 0.53 -4.73 -14.79
CA PHE A 129 -0.75 -4.17 -15.21
C PHE A 129 -1.82 -4.58 -14.21
N ILE A 130 -2.45 -3.58 -13.59
CA ILE A 130 -3.53 -3.80 -12.62
C ILE A 130 -4.84 -3.54 -13.34
N TYR A 131 -5.65 -4.60 -13.49
CA TYR A 131 -6.98 -4.53 -14.06
C TYR A 131 -8.03 -4.64 -12.96
N GLN A 132 -9.15 -3.95 -13.13
CA GLN A 132 -10.39 -4.25 -12.44
C GLN A 132 -11.37 -4.79 -13.48
N GLU A 133 -11.70 -6.07 -13.33
CA GLU A 133 -12.43 -6.85 -14.31
C GLU A 133 -11.75 -6.78 -15.70
N LYS A 134 -12.22 -5.92 -16.60
CA LYS A 134 -11.69 -5.72 -17.95
C LYS A 134 -10.99 -4.36 -18.14
N ASN A 135 -11.07 -3.48 -17.16
CA ASN A 135 -10.57 -2.12 -17.27
C ASN A 135 -9.15 -2.03 -16.70
N LEU A 136 -8.20 -1.52 -17.48
CA LEU A 136 -6.85 -1.23 -16.99
C LEU A 136 -6.92 -0.02 -16.05
N ILE A 137 -6.52 -0.21 -14.80
CA ILE A 137 -6.48 0.86 -13.79
C ILE A 137 -5.13 1.56 -13.83
N ASP A 138 -4.05 0.78 -13.78
CA ASP A 138 -2.70 1.32 -13.62
C ASP A 138 -1.66 0.41 -14.26
N THR A 139 -0.54 1.00 -14.66
CA THR A 139 0.65 0.29 -15.13
C THR A 139 1.83 0.73 -14.29
N VAL A 140 2.48 -0.23 -13.64
CA VAL A 140 3.52 0.01 -12.65
C VAL A 140 4.79 -0.72 -13.07
N SER A 141 5.94 -0.07 -12.95
CA SER A 141 7.26 -0.69 -13.09
C SER A 141 8.04 -0.56 -11.78
N LYS A 142 9.14 -1.31 -11.65
CA LYS A 142 10.03 -1.22 -10.49
C LYS A 142 10.52 0.21 -10.24
N THR A 143 10.87 0.94 -11.31
CA THR A 143 11.29 2.34 -11.23
C THR A 143 10.17 3.26 -10.72
N VAL A 144 8.93 3.04 -11.17
CA VAL A 144 7.76 3.79 -10.68
C VAL A 144 7.50 3.52 -9.20
N VAL A 145 7.59 2.27 -8.74
CA VAL A 145 7.46 1.92 -7.31
C VAL A 145 8.49 2.65 -6.47
N ILE A 146 9.76 2.59 -6.87
CA ILE A 146 10.88 3.24 -6.16
C ILE A 146 10.65 4.76 -6.07
N ASN A 147 10.20 5.39 -7.16
CA ASN A 147 9.94 6.83 -7.17
C ASN A 147 8.75 7.20 -6.27
N ARG A 148 7.64 6.46 -6.32
CA ARG A 148 6.47 6.67 -5.44
C ARG A 148 6.84 6.56 -3.96
N LYS A 149 7.70 5.59 -3.58
CA LYS A 149 8.21 5.48 -2.20
C LYS A 149 9.07 6.68 -1.78
N LYS A 150 9.98 7.12 -2.66
CA LYS A 150 10.83 8.30 -2.40
C LYS A 150 9.99 9.56 -2.21
N GLU A 151 8.93 9.73 -2.98
CA GLU A 151 8.00 10.85 -2.83
C GLU A 151 7.23 10.77 -1.51
N ALA A 152 6.66 9.61 -1.17
CA ALA A 152 5.96 9.42 0.11
C ALA A 152 6.86 9.77 1.31
N ALA A 153 8.12 9.32 1.31
CA ALA A 153 9.09 9.65 2.36
C ALA A 153 9.44 11.14 2.44
N ARG A 154 9.39 11.88 1.32
CA ARG A 154 9.60 13.33 1.31
C ARG A 154 8.44 14.07 1.97
N TYR A 155 7.20 13.63 1.75
CA TYR A 155 6.02 14.22 2.39
C TYR A 155 6.04 14.03 3.90
N THR A 156 6.33 12.82 4.40
CA THR A 156 6.43 12.56 5.85
C THR A 156 7.55 13.36 6.52
N ARG A 157 8.63 13.65 5.79
CA ARG A 157 9.72 14.53 6.28
C ARG A 157 9.32 16.00 6.33
N ASN A 158 8.45 16.45 5.44
CA ASN A 158 7.99 17.84 5.37
C ASN A 158 6.89 18.17 6.40
N GLU A 159 6.10 17.18 6.82
CA GLU A 159 5.10 17.33 7.90
C GLU A 159 5.73 17.78 9.23
N ASN A 160 7.00 17.42 9.46
CA ASN A 160 7.71 17.80 10.68
C ASN A 160 8.52 19.10 10.58
N LYS A 161 8.56 19.84 9.46
CA LYS A 161 9.43 21.05 9.42
C LYS A 161 9.20 22.16 8.38
N ALA A 162 8.06 22.24 7.68
CA ALA A 162 7.83 23.42 6.83
C ALA A 162 6.39 23.93 6.94
N VAL A 163 6.13 24.78 7.93
CA VAL A 163 5.01 25.72 7.84
C VAL A 163 5.36 26.65 6.67
N PHE A 164 4.56 26.60 5.61
CA PHE A 164 4.65 27.58 4.53
C PHE A 164 4.37 28.96 5.14
N HIS A 165 5.42 29.73 5.36
CA HIS A 165 5.30 31.15 5.69
C HIS A 165 5.26 31.88 4.36
N PRO A 166 4.08 32.36 3.90
CA PRO A 166 4.07 33.26 2.75
C PRO A 166 4.98 34.43 3.10
N THR A 167 5.99 34.66 2.26
CA THR A 167 6.90 35.79 2.42
C THR A 167 6.04 37.05 2.49
N PRO A 168 6.05 37.81 3.60
CA PRO A 168 5.25 39.03 3.68
C PRO A 168 5.68 39.94 2.53
N LEU A 169 4.70 40.42 1.76
CA LEU A 169 4.94 41.36 0.67
C LEU A 169 5.78 42.52 1.21
N SER A 170 6.94 42.75 0.57
CA SER A 170 7.87 43.82 0.94
C SER A 170 7.09 45.12 1.17
N ILE A 171 7.20 45.65 2.39
CA ILE A 171 6.61 46.92 2.78
C ILE A 171 6.93 47.96 1.70
N ARG A 172 5.89 48.67 1.27
CA ARG A 172 5.92 49.74 0.25
C ARG A 172 7.15 50.65 0.48
N PRO A 173 7.96 50.97 -0.54
CA PRO A 173 9.10 51.86 -0.36
C PRO A 173 8.63 53.21 0.20
N LYS A 174 9.23 53.66 1.31
CA LYS A 174 8.98 55.00 1.85
C LYS A 174 9.44 56.03 0.80
N PRO A 175 8.59 56.99 0.41
CA PRO A 175 9.00 58.03 -0.53
C PRO A 175 10.13 58.88 0.08
N PRO A 176 11.14 59.26 -0.72
CA PRO A 176 12.20 60.14 -0.25
C PRO A 176 11.66 61.58 -0.19
N GLY A 177 11.75 62.22 0.97
CA GLY A 177 11.53 63.66 1.12
C GLY A 177 10.24 64.05 1.84
N GLY A 178 10.36 64.37 3.13
CA GLY A 178 9.40 65.15 3.90
C GLY A 178 10.12 65.75 5.12
N PRO A 179 9.98 67.06 5.40
CA PRO A 179 10.93 67.79 6.26
C PRO A 179 10.85 67.40 7.74
N SER A 180 12.03 67.39 8.37
CA SER A 180 12.25 67.28 9.81
C SER A 180 12.01 68.63 10.47
N TYR A 181 10.78 68.97 10.89
CA TYR A 181 10.54 70.07 11.86
C TYR A 181 9.18 69.93 12.56
N CYS A 182 9.20 69.43 13.80
CA CYS A 182 8.41 69.94 14.92
C CYS A 182 9.28 69.83 16.18
N TRP A 183 10.17 70.81 16.37
CA TRP A 183 10.40 71.61 17.59
C TRP A 183 9.35 71.35 18.72
N ILE A 184 9.64 71.23 20.03
CA ILE A 184 10.65 71.80 20.93
C ILE A 184 10.74 70.95 22.21
N GLU A 185 11.87 71.14 22.89
CA GLU A 185 12.38 70.74 24.22
C GLU A 185 11.37 70.60 25.37
N GLU A 186 11.61 69.62 26.26
CA GLU A 186 11.38 69.78 27.70
C GLU A 186 12.65 69.34 28.45
N ASP A 187 13.07 70.23 29.34
CA ASP A 187 14.34 70.29 30.07
C ASP A 187 14.62 69.09 30.99
N ASP A 188 15.92 68.84 31.18
CA ASP A 188 16.46 68.10 32.32
C ASP A 188 16.10 68.82 33.63
N GLU A 189 15.34 68.18 34.52
CA GLU A 189 15.47 68.41 35.96
C GLU A 189 15.47 67.08 36.73
N ASN A 190 16.43 67.05 37.66
CA ASN A 190 16.88 65.98 38.55
C ASN A 190 15.91 65.68 39.70
#